data_AF-A0A660UQ13-F1
#
_entry.id   AF-A0A660UQ13-F1
#
_cell.length_a   1.000
_cell.length_b   1.000
_cell.length_c   1.000
_cell.angle_alpha   90.00
_cell.angle_beta   90.00
_cell.angle_gamma   90.00
#
_symmetry.space_group_name_H-M   'P 1'
#
loop_
_entity.id
_entity.type
_entity.pdbx_description
1 polymer ?
#
loop_
_entity_poly.entity_id
_entity_poly.type
_entity_poly.pdbx_seq_one_letter_code
_entity_poly.pdbx_strand_id
1 'polypeptide(L)'
;MEDIKIHKRFRADRQCVIYEGGCLDLLRQIPDKSIQLVVTSPPYNIGKEYEKKVRLQRYLENQRKVIEECVRVLANEGSLCWQTGNYVDNGAVVPLDSVLYPFFVEHGLLLRNRVIWHFEHGLHCSKRFSGRHETIMWYTRATKNYVFNLDPVRVPQKYPGKKHFKGPKAGQYSCNPLGKNPGDVWDIPNVKSNHVEKTAHPCQFPVELIERLVLSMTNENDWVLDPYAGAGTSIIAAIRHGRRGVGAEIEHEYIQIARERIGKSINGTLKVRPMHKPKYDPKAAGNKLTKSPWKTEDAQEYLFTG
;
A
#
# COMPACT_ATOMS: atom_id res chain seq x y z
N MET A 1 17.95 -14.14 16.29
CA MET A 1 16.78 -13.24 16.19
C MET A 1 16.11 -13.28 17.54
N GLU A 2 15.85 -12.14 18.18
CA GLU A 2 15.01 -12.10 19.38
C GLU A 2 13.66 -12.76 19.09
N ASP A 3 13.09 -13.45 20.09
CA ASP A 3 11.75 -14.04 20.01
C ASP A 3 10.70 -12.93 19.88
N ILE A 4 10.36 -12.55 18.63
CA ILE A 4 9.33 -11.56 18.36
C ILE A 4 7.98 -12.12 18.84
N LYS A 5 7.35 -11.44 19.80
CA LYS A 5 6.02 -11.80 20.32
C LYS A 5 4.96 -10.82 19.84
N ILE A 6 3.78 -11.36 19.53
CA ILE A 6 2.62 -10.55 19.17
C ILE A 6 1.95 -10.04 20.44
N HIS A 7 1.88 -8.72 20.62
CA HIS A 7 1.26 -8.11 21.78
C HIS A 7 -0.07 -7.43 21.44
N LYS A 8 -0.95 -7.34 22.44
CA LYS A 8 -2.30 -6.74 22.31
C LYS A 8 -2.38 -5.25 22.67
N ARG A 9 -1.29 -4.63 23.15
CA ARG A 9 -1.25 -3.21 23.53
C ARG A 9 0.04 -2.57 23.03
N PHE A 10 0.06 -1.25 22.89
CA PHE A 10 1.31 -0.57 22.56
C PHE A 10 2.20 -0.42 23.80
N ARG A 11 3.49 -0.70 23.64
CA ARG A 11 4.58 -0.29 24.53
C ARG A 11 5.85 -0.12 23.71
N ALA A 12 6.69 0.85 24.07
CA ALA A 12 7.89 1.18 23.32
C ALA A 12 8.96 0.07 23.30
N ASP A 13 8.93 -0.86 24.26
CA ASP A 13 9.84 -2.02 24.36
C ASP A 13 9.41 -3.20 23.47
N ARG A 14 8.28 -3.10 22.78
CA ARG A 14 7.75 -4.18 21.92
C ARG A 14 8.22 -4.05 20.48
N GLN A 15 8.04 -5.12 19.72
CA GLN A 15 8.36 -5.16 18.28
C GLN A 15 7.13 -5.41 17.40
N CYS A 16 6.11 -6.09 17.92
CA CYS A 16 4.90 -6.43 17.17
C CYS A 16 3.65 -6.22 18.03
N VAL A 17 2.75 -5.35 17.58
CA VAL A 17 1.49 -5.05 18.25
C VAL A 17 0.33 -5.15 17.27
N ILE A 18 -0.65 -6.00 17.58
CA ILE A 18 -1.94 -6.04 16.87
C ILE A 18 -3.05 -5.85 17.90
N TYR A 19 -3.65 -4.66 17.87
CA TYR A 19 -4.70 -4.25 18.79
C TYR A 19 -6.06 -4.63 18.22
N GLU A 20 -6.86 -5.30 19.03
CA GLU A 20 -8.23 -5.70 18.69
C GLU A 20 -9.19 -4.64 19.25
N GLY A 21 -9.72 -3.79 18.36
CA GLY A 21 -10.58 -2.67 18.73
C GLY A 21 -10.39 -1.44 17.84
N GLY A 22 -10.95 -0.31 18.28
CA GLY A 22 -10.93 0.94 17.52
C GLY A 22 -9.52 1.52 17.36
N CYS A 23 -9.22 2.03 16.16
CA CYS A 23 -7.92 2.63 15.85
C CYS A 23 -7.58 3.84 16.73
N LEU A 24 -8.57 4.67 17.09
CA LEU A 24 -8.37 5.80 18.01
C LEU A 24 -7.97 5.33 19.42
N ASP A 25 -8.46 4.18 19.88
CA ASP A 25 -8.09 3.64 21.20
C ASP A 25 -6.65 3.12 21.22
N LEU A 26 -6.17 2.58 20.09
CA LEU A 26 -4.76 2.26 19.90
C LEU A 26 -3.91 3.53 19.84
N LEU A 27 -4.30 4.51 19.02
CA LEU A 27 -3.55 5.75 18.81
C LEU A 27 -3.32 6.51 20.12
N ARG A 28 -4.29 6.53 21.04
CA ARG A 28 -4.12 7.11 22.39
C ARG A 28 -3.04 6.45 23.25
N GLN A 29 -2.66 5.20 22.95
CA GLN A 29 -1.56 4.51 23.65
C GLN A 29 -0.19 4.90 23.11
N ILE A 30 -0.12 5.52 21.93
CA ILE A 30 1.11 5.81 21.21
C ILE A 30 1.58 7.24 21.57
N PRO A 31 2.82 7.41 22.06
CA PRO A 31 3.39 8.73 22.34
C PRO A 31 3.48 9.59 21.07
N ASP A 32 3.43 10.91 21.28
CA ASP A 32 3.66 11.88 20.22
C ASP A 32 5.01 11.65 19.53
N LYS A 33 5.03 11.87 18.21
CA LYS A 33 6.27 11.87 17.41
C LYS A 33 7.14 10.60 17.54
N SER A 34 6.51 9.43 17.73
CA SER A 34 7.20 8.15 17.96
C SER A 34 7.10 7.16 16.78
N ILE A 35 6.30 7.47 15.76
CA ILE A 35 6.06 6.60 14.60
C ILE A 35 6.80 7.14 13.38
N GLN A 36 7.67 6.34 12.78
CA GLN A 36 8.44 6.75 11.60
C GLN A 36 7.61 6.65 10.32
N LEU A 37 6.79 5.61 10.17
CA LEU A 37 5.94 5.42 9.00
C LEU A 37 4.52 5.10 9.43
N VAL A 38 3.56 5.91 9.00
CA VAL A 38 2.15 5.53 8.98
C VAL A 38 1.84 5.03 7.57
N VAL A 39 1.34 3.81 7.42
CA VAL A 39 0.95 3.25 6.12
C VAL A 39 -0.37 2.51 6.26
N THR A 40 -1.36 2.90 5.46
CA THR A 40 -2.70 2.32 5.60
C THR A 40 -3.55 2.47 4.34
N SER A 41 -4.67 1.75 4.34
CA SER A 41 -5.85 2.05 3.54
C SER A 41 -7.07 2.01 4.42
N PRO A 42 -7.75 3.14 4.62
CA PRO A 42 -8.99 3.14 5.38
C PRO A 42 -10.07 2.30 4.71
N PRO A 43 -10.97 1.67 5.48
CA PRO A 43 -12.14 1.02 4.91
C PRO A 43 -13.07 2.09 4.34
N TYR A 44 -13.38 1.99 3.04
CA TYR A 44 -14.27 2.96 2.40
C TYR A 44 -15.69 2.83 2.91
N ASN A 45 -16.16 1.64 3.28
CA ASN A 45 -17.48 1.40 3.89
C ASN A 45 -18.63 2.16 3.22
N ILE A 46 -18.58 2.37 1.89
CA ILE A 46 -19.62 3.07 1.11
C ILE A 46 -20.31 2.08 0.14
N GLY A 47 -21.48 1.54 0.50
CA GLY A 47 -22.23 0.52 -0.27
C GLY A 47 -23.56 -0.05 0.29
N LYS A 48 -24.10 0.44 1.40
CA LYS A 48 -25.49 0.24 1.90
C LYS A 48 -26.42 1.39 1.49
N GLU A 49 -27.46 1.10 0.73
CA GLU A 49 -28.44 2.08 0.22
C GLU A 49 -29.18 2.81 1.37
N TYR A 50 -29.74 3.98 1.09
CA TYR A 50 -30.69 4.80 1.89
C TYR A 50 -30.26 6.17 2.45
N GLU A 51 -28.98 6.54 2.61
CA GLU A 51 -28.60 7.94 2.95
C GLU A 51 -27.23 8.36 2.36
N LYS A 52 -27.20 8.81 1.10
CA LYS A 52 -25.94 8.98 0.34
C LYS A 52 -25.06 10.16 0.79
N LYS A 53 -25.62 11.35 1.08
CA LYS A 53 -24.83 12.53 1.50
C LYS A 53 -24.23 12.39 2.90
N VAL A 54 -25.01 11.86 3.85
CA VAL A 54 -24.57 11.66 5.24
C VAL A 54 -23.37 10.72 5.31
N ARG A 55 -23.29 9.74 4.40
CA ARG A 55 -22.28 8.70 4.49
C ARG A 55 -20.88 9.10 4.05
N LEU A 56 -20.72 9.79 2.91
CA LEU A 56 -19.41 10.28 2.50
C LEU A 56 -18.91 11.31 3.51
N GLN A 57 -19.79 12.21 3.96
CA GLN A 57 -19.45 13.22 4.97
C GLN A 57 -19.01 12.57 6.28
N ARG A 58 -19.76 11.58 6.80
CA ARG A 58 -19.39 10.82 8.01
C ARG A 58 -18.09 10.05 7.83
N TYR A 59 -17.84 9.48 6.64
CA TYR A 59 -16.54 8.87 6.33
C TYR A 59 -15.42 9.89 6.45
N LEU A 60 -15.55 11.06 5.82
CA LEU A 60 -14.55 12.13 5.85
C LEU A 60 -14.32 12.66 7.27
N GLU A 61 -15.36 12.84 8.07
CA GLU A 61 -15.27 13.26 9.47
C GLU A 61 -14.52 12.23 10.34
N ASN A 62 -14.78 10.94 10.12
CA ASN A 62 -14.04 9.88 10.80
C ASN A 62 -12.57 9.86 10.37
N GLN A 63 -12.30 10.00 9.06
CA GLN A 63 -10.92 10.06 8.56
C GLN A 63 -10.19 11.28 9.11
N ARG A 64 -10.84 12.44 9.23
CA ARG A 64 -10.24 13.65 9.80
C ARG A 64 -9.70 13.40 11.22
N LYS A 65 -10.49 12.75 12.09
CA LYS A 65 -10.08 12.41 13.46
C LYS A 65 -8.88 11.46 13.51
N VAL A 66 -8.86 10.48 12.61
CA VAL A 66 -7.76 9.50 12.55
C VAL A 66 -6.50 10.14 11.96
N ILE A 67 -6.64 10.97 10.93
CA ILE A 67 -5.53 11.73 10.32
C ILE A 67 -4.88 12.63 11.36
N GLU A 68 -5.67 13.36 12.16
CA GLU A 68 -5.18 14.22 13.24
C GLU A 68 -4.30 13.44 14.23
N GLU A 69 -4.79 12.29 14.71
CA GLU A 69 -4.03 11.43 15.63
C GLU A 69 -2.82 10.77 14.96
N CYS A 70 -2.91 10.38 13.69
CA CYS A 70 -1.77 9.93 12.91
C CYS A 70 -0.70 11.02 12.78
N VAL A 71 -1.10 12.28 12.58
CA VAL A 71 -0.18 13.42 12.55
C VAL A 71 0.44 13.64 13.93
N ARG A 72 -0.29 13.49 15.03
CA ARG A 72 0.26 13.62 16.39
C ARG A 72 1.39 12.62 16.64
N VAL A 73 1.17 11.35 16.31
CA VAL A 73 2.15 10.27 16.58
C VAL A 73 3.30 10.23 15.56
N LEU A 74 3.15 10.86 14.39
CA LEU A 74 4.17 10.87 13.34
C LEU A 74 5.45 11.60 13.79
N ALA A 75 6.60 10.94 13.68
CA ALA A 75 7.91 11.51 13.99
C ALA A 75 8.21 12.78 13.17
N ASN A 76 9.18 13.58 13.60
CA ASN A 76 9.56 14.81 12.89
C ASN A 76 10.05 14.53 11.46
N GLU A 77 10.75 13.42 11.27
CA GLU A 77 11.30 12.95 10.00
C GLU A 77 10.45 11.83 9.36
N GLY A 78 9.25 11.62 9.91
CA GLY A 78 8.34 10.54 9.54
C GLY A 78 7.61 10.77 8.23
N SER A 79 7.15 9.67 7.63
CA SER A 79 6.30 9.65 6.44
C SER A 79 4.91 9.11 6.75
N LEU A 80 3.90 9.66 6.08
CA LEU A 80 2.52 9.18 6.12
C LEU A 80 2.10 8.80 4.70
N CYS A 81 1.77 7.53 4.50
CA CYS A 81 1.34 6.94 3.25
C CYS A 81 -0.12 6.50 3.36
N TRP A 82 -0.97 7.22 2.66
CA TRP A 82 -2.41 7.02 2.72
C TRP A 82 -2.93 6.50 1.39
N GLN A 83 -3.26 5.22 1.35
CA GLN A 83 -3.73 4.54 0.16
C GLN A 83 -5.24 4.70 0.01
N THR A 84 -5.68 5.16 -1.15
CA THR A 84 -7.08 5.39 -1.49
C THR A 84 -7.41 4.99 -2.92
N GLY A 85 -8.57 4.36 -3.11
CA GLY A 85 -9.18 4.11 -4.40
C GLY A 85 -10.19 5.18 -4.79
N ASN A 86 -11.20 4.76 -5.53
CA ASN A 86 -12.30 5.62 -5.97
C ASN A 86 -13.61 5.17 -5.34
N TYR A 87 -14.44 6.14 -5.01
CA TYR A 87 -15.86 5.92 -4.72
C TYR A 87 -16.69 6.26 -5.97
N VAL A 88 -17.82 5.60 -6.19
CA VAL A 88 -18.73 5.90 -7.29
C VAL A 88 -20.08 6.26 -6.71
N ASP A 89 -20.56 7.47 -6.98
CA ASP A 89 -21.89 7.92 -6.59
C ASP A 89 -22.67 8.37 -7.82
N ASN A 90 -23.83 7.76 -8.04
CA ASN A 90 -24.73 8.11 -9.14
C ASN A 90 -24.02 8.22 -10.52
N GLY A 91 -23.08 7.31 -10.79
CA GLY A 91 -22.29 7.30 -12.03
C GLY A 91 -21.08 8.23 -12.05
N ALA A 92 -20.95 9.16 -11.09
CA ALA A 92 -19.79 10.02 -10.94
C ALA A 92 -18.70 9.31 -10.13
N VAL A 93 -17.45 9.39 -10.61
CA VAL A 93 -16.28 8.91 -9.88
C VAL A 93 -15.83 10.00 -8.92
N VAL A 94 -15.77 9.67 -7.63
CA VAL A 94 -15.22 10.50 -6.56
C VAL A 94 -13.83 9.97 -6.21
N PRO A 95 -12.75 10.63 -6.65
CA PRO A 95 -11.40 10.26 -6.28
C PRO A 95 -11.16 10.57 -4.79
N LEU A 96 -10.97 9.52 -3.99
CA LEU A 96 -10.86 9.67 -2.54
C LEU A 96 -9.58 10.40 -2.12
N ASP A 97 -8.52 10.31 -2.92
CA ASP A 97 -7.29 11.08 -2.71
C ASP A 97 -7.53 12.59 -2.82
N SER A 98 -8.32 13.02 -3.81
CA SER A 98 -8.62 14.44 -4.00
C SER A 98 -9.44 15.04 -2.85
N VAL A 99 -10.42 14.30 -2.32
CA VAL A 99 -11.28 14.81 -1.23
C VAL A 99 -10.61 14.73 0.14
N LEU A 100 -9.62 13.85 0.32
CA LEU A 100 -8.86 13.75 1.57
C LEU A 100 -7.62 14.64 1.61
N TYR A 101 -7.08 15.04 0.45
CA TYR A 101 -5.89 15.91 0.34
C TYR A 101 -5.94 17.15 1.26
N PRO A 102 -7.03 17.93 1.32
CA PRO A 102 -7.09 19.13 2.17
C PRO A 102 -6.82 18.83 3.65
N PHE A 103 -7.29 17.70 4.18
CA PHE A 103 -7.13 17.36 5.59
C PHE A 103 -5.66 17.18 5.98
N PHE A 104 -4.83 16.64 5.10
CA PHE A 104 -3.40 16.51 5.36
C PHE A 104 -2.68 17.85 5.33
N VAL A 105 -3.03 18.73 4.38
CA VAL A 105 -2.42 20.05 4.24
C VAL A 105 -2.83 20.99 5.37
N GLU A 106 -4.07 20.91 5.84
CA GLU A 106 -4.55 21.63 7.04
C GLU A 106 -3.73 21.31 8.29
N HIS A 107 -3.16 20.09 8.37
CA HIS A 107 -2.23 19.68 9.43
C HIS A 107 -0.76 20.01 9.14
N GLY A 108 -0.46 20.80 8.11
CA GLY A 108 0.88 21.26 7.76
C GLY A 108 1.77 20.18 7.12
N LEU A 109 1.18 19.09 6.61
CA LEU A 109 1.92 18.07 5.87
C LEU A 109 2.16 18.50 4.43
N LEU A 110 3.31 18.11 3.88
CA LEU A 110 3.71 18.34 2.50
C LEU A 110 3.56 17.05 1.70
N LEU A 111 2.79 17.10 0.60
CA LEU A 111 2.70 16.00 -0.36
C LEU A 111 4.02 15.86 -1.13
N ARG A 112 4.59 14.66 -1.14
CA ARG A 112 5.83 14.32 -1.85
C ARG A 112 5.55 13.65 -3.18
N ASN A 113 4.71 12.60 -3.18
CA ASN A 113 4.25 11.95 -4.40
C ASN A 113 2.79 11.49 -4.25
N ARG A 114 2.10 11.45 -5.39
CA ARG A 114 0.91 10.61 -5.59
C ARG A 114 1.37 9.36 -6.31
N VAL A 115 1.69 8.32 -5.55
CA VAL A 115 2.14 7.05 -6.12
C VAL A 115 0.95 6.31 -6.68
N ILE A 116 0.98 5.98 -7.96
CA ILE A 116 -0.05 5.23 -8.67
C ILE A 116 0.29 3.74 -8.56
N TRP A 117 -0.51 3.00 -7.79
CA TRP A 117 -0.44 1.55 -7.74
C TRP A 117 -1.33 0.95 -8.83
N HIS A 118 -0.71 0.46 -9.89
CA HIS A 118 -1.39 -0.16 -11.03
C HIS A 118 -1.52 -1.68 -10.85
N PHE A 119 -2.73 -2.20 -11.08
CA PHE A 119 -3.06 -3.63 -11.06
C PHE A 119 -4.03 -3.99 -12.20
N GLU A 120 -3.90 -5.21 -12.72
CA GLU A 120 -4.59 -5.61 -13.96
C GLU A 120 -5.98 -6.19 -13.74
N HIS A 121 -6.25 -6.76 -12.57
CA HIS A 121 -7.50 -7.45 -12.26
C HIS A 121 -8.45 -6.58 -11.43
N GLY A 122 -9.70 -6.46 -11.88
CA GLY A 122 -10.74 -5.73 -11.17
C GLY A 122 -12.08 -5.80 -11.90
N LEU A 123 -13.10 -5.16 -11.32
CA LEU A 123 -14.42 -5.06 -11.94
C LEU A 123 -14.34 -4.34 -13.30
N HIS A 124 -15.21 -4.73 -14.22
CA HIS A 124 -15.35 -4.12 -15.54
C HIS A 124 -16.48 -3.09 -15.55
N CYS A 125 -16.32 -2.07 -16.39
CA CYS A 125 -17.32 -1.04 -16.61
C CYS A 125 -17.64 -0.96 -18.11
N SER A 126 -18.91 -0.80 -18.46
CA SER A 126 -19.37 -0.67 -19.85
C SER A 126 -19.47 0.80 -20.31
N LYS A 127 -19.86 1.71 -19.41
CA LYS A 127 -20.09 3.13 -19.71
C LYS A 127 -18.93 4.07 -19.30
N ARG A 128 -17.75 3.52 -19.04
CA ARG A 128 -16.48 4.24 -18.73
C ARG A 128 -15.29 3.29 -18.72
N PHE A 129 -14.07 3.84 -18.75
CA PHE A 129 -12.88 3.03 -18.52
C PHE A 129 -12.90 2.39 -17.12
N SER A 130 -12.50 1.11 -17.08
CA SER A 130 -12.43 0.35 -15.85
C SER A 130 -11.25 0.83 -15.01
N GLY A 131 -11.46 1.05 -13.71
CA GLY A 131 -10.38 1.47 -12.81
C GLY A 131 -9.34 0.35 -12.67
N ARG A 132 -8.06 0.66 -12.91
CA ARG A 132 -6.93 -0.28 -12.83
C ARG A 132 -5.78 0.25 -11.98
N HIS A 133 -6.07 1.24 -11.17
CA HIS A 133 -5.12 1.74 -10.20
C HIS A 133 -5.82 2.27 -8.97
N GLU A 134 -5.05 2.36 -7.90
CA GLU A 134 -5.35 3.16 -6.73
C GLU A 134 -4.15 4.07 -6.43
N THR A 135 -4.33 5.03 -5.54
CA THR A 135 -3.33 6.07 -5.27
C THR A 135 -2.84 5.96 -3.83
N ILE A 136 -1.53 6.04 -3.62
CA ILE A 136 -0.92 6.25 -2.30
C ILE A 136 -0.44 7.69 -2.26
N MET A 137 -1.09 8.51 -1.42
CA MET A 137 -0.62 9.85 -1.13
C MET A 137 0.49 9.77 -0.09
N TRP A 138 1.72 10.11 -0.47
CA TRP A 138 2.86 10.16 0.44
C TRP A 138 3.11 11.57 0.92
N TYR A 139 2.97 11.77 2.23
CA TYR A 139 3.20 13.03 2.92
C TYR A 139 4.38 12.93 3.90
N THR A 140 4.98 14.08 4.18
CA THR A 140 5.90 14.26 5.31
C THR A 140 5.51 15.53 6.07
N ARG A 141 6.07 15.75 7.25
CA ARG A 141 6.08 17.10 7.85
C ARG A 141 6.85 18.09 6.96
N ALA A 142 6.69 19.38 7.24
CA ALA A 142 7.44 20.46 6.60
C ALA A 142 8.93 20.48 7.01
N THR A 143 9.66 19.43 6.63
CA THR A 143 11.10 19.25 6.85
C THR A 143 11.79 18.86 5.55
N LYS A 144 13.09 19.13 5.46
CA LYS A 144 13.96 18.63 4.39
C LYS A 144 14.68 17.32 4.78
N ASN A 145 14.67 16.96 6.06
CA ASN A 145 15.42 15.83 6.61
C ASN A 145 14.54 14.59 6.82
N TYR A 146 13.46 14.42 6.06
CA TYR A 146 12.66 13.21 6.16
C TYR A 146 13.46 11.99 5.66
N VAL A 147 13.22 10.83 6.26
CA VAL A 147 13.92 9.60 5.88
C VAL A 147 13.48 9.16 4.49
N PHE A 148 14.44 9.02 3.56
CA PHE A 148 14.21 8.43 2.24
C PHE A 148 15.41 7.62 1.71
N ASN A 149 15.31 6.30 1.79
CA ASN A 149 16.31 5.34 1.38
C ASN A 149 15.99 4.81 -0.03
N LEU A 150 16.57 5.42 -1.08
CA LEU A 150 16.28 5.03 -2.47
C LEU A 150 16.90 3.69 -2.87
N ASP A 151 18.12 3.41 -2.39
CA ASP A 151 18.91 2.28 -2.89
C ASP A 151 18.26 0.90 -2.64
N PRO A 152 17.67 0.61 -1.46
CA PRO A 152 16.99 -0.67 -1.20
C PRO A 152 15.74 -0.92 -2.08
N VAL A 153 15.22 0.11 -2.75
CA VAL A 153 13.98 0.02 -3.53
C VAL A 153 14.20 0.29 -5.02
N ARG A 154 15.46 0.35 -5.46
CA ARG A 154 15.79 0.46 -6.89
C ARG A 154 15.28 -0.76 -7.65
N VAL A 155 14.94 -0.54 -8.91
CA VAL A 155 14.52 -1.60 -9.84
C VAL A 155 15.56 -1.76 -10.93
N PRO A 156 15.69 -2.95 -11.56
CA PRO A 156 16.63 -3.18 -12.63
C PRO A 156 16.56 -2.10 -13.74
N GLN A 157 17.73 -1.70 -14.23
CA GLN A 157 17.83 -0.80 -15.37
C GLN A 157 17.25 -1.48 -16.61
N LYS A 158 16.52 -0.72 -17.44
CA LYS A 158 16.12 -1.22 -18.77
C LYS A 158 17.34 -1.41 -19.68
N TYR A 159 18.36 -0.55 -19.51
CA TYR A 159 19.59 -0.54 -20.30
C TYR A 159 20.81 -0.40 -19.38
N PRO A 160 21.22 -1.45 -18.67
CA PRO A 160 22.30 -1.39 -17.67
C PRO A 160 23.67 -1.02 -18.27
N GLY A 161 23.87 -1.26 -19.56
CA GLY A 161 25.11 -0.90 -20.26
C GLY A 161 25.15 0.53 -20.82
N LYS A 162 24.10 1.35 -20.62
CA LYS A 162 24.00 2.66 -21.27
C LYS A 162 25.10 3.59 -20.77
N LYS A 163 25.97 4.01 -21.67
CA LYS A 163 27.01 5.00 -21.42
C LYS A 163 26.57 6.40 -21.86
N HIS A 164 27.13 7.43 -21.26
CA HIS A 164 26.98 8.78 -21.78
C HIS A 164 27.58 8.86 -23.19
N PHE A 165 26.81 9.38 -24.14
CA PHE A 165 27.23 9.50 -25.54
C PHE A 165 28.10 10.73 -25.81
N LYS A 166 27.85 11.83 -25.09
CA LYS A 166 28.56 13.12 -25.23
C LYS A 166 28.77 13.77 -23.86
N GLY A 167 29.65 14.77 -23.83
CA GLY A 167 29.96 15.58 -22.66
C GLY A 167 31.10 15.01 -21.80
N PRO A 168 31.40 15.65 -20.65
CA PRO A 168 32.56 15.32 -19.81
C PRO A 168 32.60 13.88 -19.27
N LYS A 169 31.45 13.19 -19.27
CA LYS A 169 31.30 11.80 -18.82
C LYS A 169 31.20 10.79 -19.96
N ALA A 170 31.46 11.19 -21.21
CA ALA A 170 31.35 10.31 -22.37
C ALA A 170 32.17 9.02 -22.15
N GLY A 171 31.57 7.86 -22.47
CA GLY A 171 32.17 6.56 -22.22
C GLY A 171 32.00 5.99 -20.80
N GLN A 172 31.54 6.80 -19.83
CA GLN A 172 31.16 6.33 -18.49
C GLN A 172 29.71 5.84 -18.46
N TYR A 173 29.40 4.91 -17.56
CA TYR A 173 28.03 4.44 -17.35
C TYR A 173 27.12 5.57 -16.85
N SER A 174 25.94 5.68 -17.47
CA SER A 174 24.96 6.74 -17.15
C SER A 174 23.94 6.33 -16.08
N CYS A 175 23.95 5.05 -15.69
CA CYS A 175 23.02 4.48 -14.74
C CYS A 175 23.69 4.16 -13.40
N ASN A 176 22.90 4.21 -12.32
CA ASN A 176 23.33 3.71 -11.02
C ASN A 176 23.40 2.16 -11.07
N PRO A 177 24.49 1.54 -10.55
CA PRO A 177 24.71 0.09 -10.62
C PRO A 177 23.68 -0.73 -9.83
N LEU A 178 23.07 -0.15 -8.79
CA LEU A 178 22.04 -0.80 -7.98
C LEU A 178 20.65 -0.76 -8.66
N GLY A 179 20.51 -0.08 -9.80
CA GLY A 179 19.24 0.05 -10.51
C GLY A 179 18.73 1.48 -10.63
N LYS A 180 17.60 1.66 -11.29
CA LYS A 180 16.94 2.96 -11.43
C LYS A 180 15.99 3.21 -10.26
N ASN A 181 15.66 4.49 -10.07
CA ASN A 181 14.52 4.85 -9.23
C ASN A 181 13.26 4.14 -9.76
N PRO A 182 12.43 3.51 -8.90
CA PRO A 182 11.20 2.84 -9.31
C PRO A 182 10.19 3.78 -9.98
N GLY A 183 10.33 5.09 -9.83
CA GLY A 183 9.32 6.08 -10.19
C GLY A 183 8.16 6.05 -9.20
N ASP A 184 7.07 6.73 -9.53
CA ASP A 184 5.84 6.80 -8.75
C ASP A 184 4.66 6.09 -9.43
N VAL A 185 4.91 5.29 -10.46
CA VAL A 185 3.93 4.37 -11.06
C VAL A 185 4.39 2.94 -10.82
N TRP A 186 3.70 2.24 -9.92
CA TRP A 186 4.09 0.93 -9.43
C TRP A 186 3.17 -0.14 -9.97
N ASP A 187 3.74 -0.97 -10.83
CA ASP A 187 3.07 -2.10 -11.42
C ASP A 187 3.24 -3.33 -10.49
N ILE A 188 2.25 -3.56 -9.63
CA ILE A 188 2.27 -4.62 -8.60
C ILE A 188 0.89 -5.29 -8.59
N PRO A 189 0.77 -6.62 -8.72
CA PRO A 189 -0.52 -7.29 -8.75
C PRO A 189 -1.27 -7.16 -7.41
N ASN A 190 -2.60 -7.04 -7.46
CA ASN A 190 -3.44 -7.07 -6.28
C ASN A 190 -3.64 -8.51 -5.75
N VAL A 191 -3.95 -8.63 -4.45
CA VAL A 191 -4.19 -9.93 -3.81
C VAL A 191 -5.61 -10.40 -4.11
N LYS A 192 -5.78 -11.05 -5.27
CA LYS A 192 -7.05 -11.63 -5.74
C LYS A 192 -6.87 -13.07 -6.20
N SER A 193 -7.97 -13.83 -6.23
CA SER A 193 -8.05 -15.20 -6.76
C SER A 193 -6.91 -16.10 -6.26
N ASN A 194 -6.05 -16.60 -7.15
CA ASN A 194 -4.98 -17.55 -6.86
C ASN A 194 -3.68 -16.89 -6.35
N HIS A 195 -3.73 -15.62 -5.94
CA HIS A 195 -2.55 -14.96 -5.38
C HIS A 195 -2.07 -15.68 -4.11
N VAL A 196 -0.76 -15.90 -3.98
CA VAL A 196 -0.16 -16.70 -2.89
C VAL A 196 -0.47 -16.16 -1.49
N GLU A 197 -0.69 -14.85 -1.39
CA GLU A 197 -1.01 -14.16 -0.14
C GLU A 197 -2.53 -14.06 0.13
N LYS A 198 -3.39 -14.63 -0.72
CA LYS A 198 -4.85 -14.46 -0.60
C LYS A 198 -5.37 -15.10 0.68
N THR A 199 -6.16 -14.31 1.42
CA THR A 199 -6.91 -14.75 2.60
C THR A 199 -8.39 -14.39 2.45
N ALA A 200 -9.20 -14.70 3.46
CA ALA A 200 -10.60 -14.30 3.52
C ALA A 200 -10.80 -12.76 3.53
N HIS A 201 -9.78 -11.98 3.88
CA HIS A 201 -9.86 -10.52 3.84
C HIS A 201 -10.09 -10.03 2.39
N PRO A 202 -11.12 -9.18 2.14
CA PRO A 202 -11.56 -8.84 0.79
C PRO A 202 -10.60 -7.88 0.05
N CYS A 203 -9.96 -6.97 0.79
CA CYS A 203 -9.19 -5.84 0.28
C CYS A 203 -7.78 -5.81 0.89
N GLN A 204 -7.03 -6.91 0.76
CA GLN A 204 -5.67 -7.03 1.27
C GLN A 204 -4.63 -6.45 0.28
N PHE A 205 -3.70 -5.61 0.75
CA PHE A 205 -2.53 -5.23 -0.06
C PHE A 205 -1.50 -6.36 -0.12
N PRO A 206 -0.75 -6.47 -1.24
CA PRO A 206 0.40 -7.36 -1.32
C PRO A 206 1.52 -6.85 -0.43
N VAL A 207 2.25 -7.77 0.22
CA VAL A 207 3.40 -7.42 1.08
C VAL A 207 4.45 -6.61 0.30
N GLU A 208 4.71 -6.95 -0.97
CA GLU A 208 5.65 -6.23 -1.84
C GLU A 208 5.37 -4.72 -1.94
N LEU A 209 4.10 -4.31 -1.98
CA LEU A 209 3.71 -2.90 -2.07
C LEU A 209 4.16 -2.14 -0.82
N ILE A 210 3.94 -2.74 0.35
CA ILE A 210 4.25 -2.10 1.63
C ILE A 210 5.73 -2.24 1.98
N GLU A 211 6.40 -3.34 1.61
CA GLU A 211 7.85 -3.50 1.78
C GLU A 211 8.61 -2.36 1.08
N ARG A 212 8.15 -1.91 -0.10
CA ARG A 212 8.77 -0.77 -0.78
C ARG A 212 8.65 0.53 0.03
N LEU A 213 7.52 0.77 0.67
CA LEU A 213 7.33 1.94 1.54
C LEU A 213 8.17 1.83 2.81
N VAL A 214 8.16 0.66 3.47
CA VAL A 214 8.96 0.40 4.67
C VAL A 214 10.44 0.61 4.39
N LEU A 215 10.99 -0.03 3.35
CA LEU A 215 12.41 0.05 3.02
C LEU A 215 12.84 1.46 2.64
N SER A 216 11.97 2.23 1.97
CA SER A 216 12.30 3.59 1.56
C SER A 216 12.09 4.64 2.64
N MET A 217 11.21 4.46 3.62
CA MET A 217 10.80 5.54 4.55
C MET A 217 11.15 5.27 6.01
N THR A 218 11.84 4.17 6.29
CA THR A 218 12.25 3.76 7.64
C THR A 218 13.66 3.18 7.65
N ASN A 219 14.31 3.27 8.80
CA ASN A 219 15.52 2.54 9.15
C ASN A 219 15.17 1.33 10.03
N GLU A 220 16.15 0.49 10.35
CA GLU A 220 15.94 -0.63 11.27
C GLU A 220 15.46 -0.14 12.64
N ASN A 221 14.65 -0.97 13.32
CA ASN A 221 14.01 -0.69 14.61
C ASN A 221 12.95 0.42 14.64
N ASP A 222 12.76 1.17 13.56
CA ASP A 222 11.70 2.17 13.47
C ASP A 222 10.30 1.54 13.55
N TRP A 223 9.32 2.32 14.04
CA TRP A 223 7.92 1.90 14.10
C TRP A 223 7.17 2.20 12.80
N VAL A 224 6.47 1.19 12.31
CA VAL A 224 5.48 1.24 11.23
C VAL A 224 4.09 1.05 11.83
N LEU A 225 3.22 2.05 11.65
CA LEU A 225 1.84 2.05 12.13
C LEU A 225 0.86 1.85 10.97
N ASP A 226 -0.14 0.99 11.20
CA ASP A 226 -1.33 0.88 10.37
C ASP A 226 -2.60 0.95 11.25
N PRO A 227 -3.33 2.08 11.25
CA PRO A 227 -4.58 2.21 12.00
C PRO A 227 -5.70 1.28 11.51
N TYR A 228 -5.57 0.69 10.32
CA TYR A 228 -6.56 -0.20 9.71
C TYR A 228 -5.89 -1.49 9.21
N ALA A 229 -5.27 -2.21 10.15
CA ALA A 229 -4.32 -3.28 9.87
C ALA A 229 -4.88 -4.43 9.02
N GLY A 230 -6.21 -4.68 9.06
CA GLY A 230 -6.85 -5.73 8.27
C GLY A 230 -6.17 -7.07 8.50
N ALA A 231 -5.66 -7.66 7.43
CA ALA A 231 -4.92 -8.92 7.48
C ALA A 231 -3.44 -8.80 7.92
N GLY A 232 -2.99 -7.65 8.43
CA GLY A 232 -1.66 -7.44 9.02
C GLY A 232 -0.51 -7.24 8.03
N THR A 233 -0.77 -6.92 6.76
CA THR A 233 0.26 -6.81 5.70
C THR A 233 1.36 -5.78 6.05
N SER A 234 0.99 -4.64 6.61
CA SER A 234 1.91 -3.56 7.02
C SER A 234 2.87 -4.00 8.13
N ILE A 235 2.34 -4.65 9.17
CA ILE A 235 3.13 -5.22 10.28
C ILE A 235 4.06 -6.32 9.77
N ILE A 236 3.59 -7.19 8.87
CA ILE A 236 4.40 -8.23 8.22
C ILE A 236 5.57 -7.59 7.47
N ALA A 237 5.31 -6.58 6.63
CA ALA A 237 6.36 -5.87 5.89
C ALA A 237 7.38 -5.23 6.83
N ALA A 238 6.96 -4.65 7.95
CA ALA A 238 7.87 -4.08 8.94
C ALA A 238 8.79 -5.15 9.55
N ILE A 239 8.22 -6.21 10.12
CA ILE A 239 8.97 -7.24 10.85
C ILE A 239 9.97 -7.97 9.93
N ARG A 240 9.59 -8.24 8.69
CA ARG A 240 10.46 -8.90 7.70
C ARG A 240 11.76 -8.15 7.43
N HIS A 241 11.77 -6.84 7.63
CA HIS A 241 12.91 -5.96 7.39
C HIS A 241 13.50 -5.42 8.70
N GLY A 242 13.26 -6.05 9.85
CA GLY A 242 13.85 -5.63 11.13
C GLY A 242 13.28 -4.31 11.66
N ARG A 243 12.06 -3.93 11.24
CA ARG A 243 11.30 -2.81 11.82
C ARG A 243 10.26 -3.34 12.81
N ARG A 244 9.70 -2.43 13.59
CA ARG A 244 8.61 -2.72 14.52
C ARG A 244 7.27 -2.41 13.87
N GLY A 245 6.27 -3.25 14.09
CA GLY A 245 4.95 -3.09 13.50
C GLY A 245 3.86 -2.93 14.56
N VAL A 246 3.00 -1.93 14.40
CA VAL A 246 1.82 -1.70 15.24
C VAL A 246 0.59 -1.46 14.38
N GLY A 247 -0.56 -2.02 14.75
CA GLY A 247 -1.80 -1.69 14.09
C GLY A 247 -3.05 -2.11 14.84
N ALA A 248 -4.20 -1.58 14.40
CA ALA A 248 -5.51 -1.87 14.96
C ALA A 248 -6.42 -2.52 13.92
N GLU A 249 -7.25 -3.45 14.37
CA GLU A 249 -8.34 -4.01 13.57
C GLU A 249 -9.52 -4.31 14.51
N ILE A 250 -10.73 -3.97 14.06
CA ILE A 250 -11.96 -4.06 14.86
C ILE A 250 -12.67 -5.40 14.66
N GLU A 251 -12.54 -5.99 13.48
CA GLU A 251 -13.18 -7.25 13.14
C GLU A 251 -12.37 -8.43 13.66
N HIS A 252 -12.96 -9.21 14.56
CA HIS A 252 -12.30 -10.33 15.23
C HIS A 252 -11.71 -11.35 14.23
N GLU A 253 -12.44 -11.66 13.16
CA GLU A 253 -11.98 -12.59 12.12
C GLU A 253 -10.70 -12.10 11.44
N TYR A 254 -10.60 -10.81 11.15
CA TYR A 254 -9.43 -10.21 10.51
C TYR A 254 -8.24 -10.15 11.46
N ILE A 255 -8.49 -9.91 12.75
CA ILE A 255 -7.47 -10.04 13.80
C ILE A 255 -6.87 -11.45 13.84
N GLN A 256 -7.68 -12.51 13.75
CA GLN A 256 -7.17 -13.89 13.75
C GLN A 256 -6.30 -14.15 12.51
N ILE A 257 -6.76 -13.71 11.33
CA ILE A 257 -5.98 -13.80 10.09
C ILE A 257 -4.65 -13.05 10.23
N ALA A 258 -4.67 -11.82 10.77
CA ALA A 258 -3.46 -11.03 10.99
C ALA A 258 -2.49 -11.74 11.93
N ARG A 259 -2.96 -12.23 13.09
CA ARG A 259 -2.14 -12.96 14.07
C ARG A 259 -1.51 -14.21 13.47
N GLU A 260 -2.27 -15.00 12.71
CA GLU A 260 -1.76 -16.20 12.03
C GLU A 260 -0.68 -15.84 11.01
N ARG A 261 -0.94 -14.85 10.14
CA ARG A 261 0.01 -14.43 9.10
C ARG A 261 1.28 -13.83 9.69
N ILE A 262 1.16 -12.98 10.72
CA ILE A 262 2.29 -12.39 11.44
C ILE A 262 3.11 -13.50 12.10
N GLY A 263 2.47 -14.47 12.77
CA GLY A 263 3.15 -15.62 13.36
C GLY A 263 3.92 -16.44 12.33
N LYS A 264 3.32 -16.73 11.18
CA LYS A 264 4.02 -17.38 10.05
C LYS A 264 5.19 -16.55 9.53
N SER A 265 5.07 -15.22 9.52
CA SER A 265 6.15 -14.33 9.06
C SER A 265 7.33 -14.35 10.03
N ILE A 266 7.07 -14.29 11.34
CA ILE A 266 8.09 -14.38 12.40
C ILE A 266 8.84 -15.72 12.30
N ASN A 267 8.11 -16.81 12.04
CA ASN A 267 8.68 -18.15 11.89
C ASN A 267 9.31 -18.40 10.51
N GLY A 268 9.32 -17.41 9.61
CA GLY A 268 9.89 -17.54 8.25
C GLY A 268 9.11 -18.47 7.31
N THR A 269 7.88 -18.85 7.64
CA THR A 269 7.05 -19.79 6.86
C THR A 269 5.96 -19.11 6.02
N LEU A 270 5.74 -17.80 6.22
CA LEU A 270 4.77 -17.04 5.42
C LEU A 270 5.24 -16.95 3.96
N LYS A 271 4.43 -17.49 3.06
CA LYS A 271 4.63 -17.32 1.61
C LYS A 271 4.15 -15.94 1.20
N VAL A 272 5.05 -15.16 0.60
CA VAL A 272 4.76 -13.86 -0.01
C VAL A 272 5.25 -13.84 -1.44
N ARG A 273 4.69 -12.95 -2.27
CA ARG A 273 5.26 -12.70 -3.59
C ARG A 273 6.58 -11.92 -3.42
N PRO A 274 7.73 -12.41 -3.91
CA PRO A 274 8.99 -11.70 -3.77
C PRO A 274 8.95 -10.34 -4.48
N MET A 275 9.58 -9.34 -3.87
CA MET A 275 9.79 -8.04 -4.48
C MET A 275 10.50 -8.18 -5.83
N HIS A 276 10.06 -7.43 -6.85
CA HIS A 276 10.59 -7.43 -8.21
C HIS A 276 10.36 -8.71 -9.03
N LYS A 277 9.64 -9.71 -8.51
CA LYS A 277 9.21 -10.82 -9.35
C LYS A 277 8.45 -10.23 -10.55
N PRO A 278 8.74 -10.60 -11.81
CA PRO A 278 7.96 -10.13 -12.96
C PRO A 278 6.51 -10.58 -12.89
N LYS A 279 5.59 -9.82 -13.49
CA LYS A 279 4.23 -10.29 -13.72
C LYS A 279 4.24 -11.51 -14.65
N TYR A 280 3.26 -12.38 -14.44
CA TYR A 280 3.13 -13.67 -15.13
C TYR A 280 3.07 -13.47 -16.65
N ASP A 281 3.90 -14.22 -17.40
CA ASP A 281 3.82 -14.33 -18.85
C ASP A 281 3.09 -15.66 -19.20
N PRO A 282 1.90 -15.61 -19.81
CA PRO A 282 1.13 -16.79 -20.19
C PRO A 282 1.86 -17.75 -21.13
N LYS A 283 2.74 -17.22 -22.01
CA LYS A 283 3.55 -18.04 -22.91
C LYS A 283 4.66 -18.74 -22.16
N ALA A 284 5.40 -18.01 -21.32
CA ALA A 284 6.49 -18.59 -20.52
C ALA A 284 5.98 -19.63 -19.50
N ALA A 285 4.73 -19.49 -19.06
CA ALA A 285 4.10 -20.39 -18.11
C ALA A 285 3.37 -21.59 -18.75
N GLY A 286 3.44 -21.75 -20.07
CA GLY A 286 2.88 -22.91 -20.77
C GLY A 286 1.35 -23.02 -20.72
N ASN A 287 0.63 -21.90 -20.55
CA ASN A 287 -0.83 -21.93 -20.47
C ASN A 287 -1.44 -22.22 -21.85
N LYS A 288 -2.37 -23.18 -21.93
CA LYS A 288 -3.06 -23.55 -23.18
C LYS A 288 -3.99 -22.44 -23.69
N LEU A 289 -4.36 -21.47 -22.83
CA LEU A 289 -5.22 -20.33 -23.13
C LEU A 289 -4.45 -19.12 -23.72
N THR A 290 -3.44 -19.36 -24.55
CA THR A 290 -2.69 -18.28 -25.24
C THR A 290 -3.27 -17.91 -26.60
N LYS A 291 -4.27 -18.65 -27.09
CA LYS A 291 -4.95 -18.39 -28.36
C LYS A 291 -6.34 -17.80 -28.06
N SER A 292 -6.65 -16.66 -28.66
CA SER A 292 -7.99 -16.07 -28.60
C SER A 292 -8.99 -17.05 -29.22
N PRO A 293 -10.09 -17.41 -28.52
CA PRO A 293 -11.15 -18.24 -29.10
C PRO A 293 -11.98 -17.45 -30.13
N TRP A 294 -11.89 -16.12 -30.11
CA TRP A 294 -12.60 -15.23 -31.01
C TRP A 294 -11.81 -15.05 -32.30
N LYS A 295 -12.42 -15.36 -33.45
CA LYS A 295 -11.93 -14.87 -34.75
C LYS A 295 -12.26 -13.38 -34.84
N THR A 296 -11.41 -12.59 -35.47
CA THR A 296 -11.51 -11.13 -35.54
C THR A 296 -12.85 -10.64 -36.10
N GLU A 297 -13.52 -11.47 -36.90
CA GLU A 297 -14.82 -11.22 -37.53
C GLU A 297 -16.01 -11.44 -36.56
N ASP A 298 -15.90 -12.37 -35.59
CA ASP A 298 -16.97 -12.68 -34.61
C ASP A 298 -17.07 -11.65 -33.47
N ALA A 299 -16.04 -10.80 -33.31
CA ALA A 299 -15.95 -9.83 -32.21
C ALA A 299 -16.87 -8.62 -32.39
N GLN A 300 -17.28 -8.30 -33.62
CA GLN A 300 -18.19 -7.19 -33.90
C GLN A 300 -19.66 -7.52 -33.58
N GLU A 301 -20.10 -8.77 -33.72
CA GLU A 301 -21.48 -9.19 -33.38
C GLU A 301 -21.74 -9.22 -31.87
N TYR A 302 -20.72 -9.55 -31.06
CA TYR A 302 -20.84 -9.64 -29.59
C TYR A 302 -20.85 -8.29 -28.87
N LEU A 303 -20.31 -7.22 -29.48
CA LEU A 303 -20.16 -5.92 -28.82
C LEU A 303 -21.40 -5.03 -28.87
N PHE A 304 -22.45 -5.42 -29.60
CA PHE A 304 -23.65 -4.60 -29.81
C PHE A 304 -24.98 -5.30 -29.50
N THR A 305 -24.96 -6.48 -28.88
CA THR A 305 -26.19 -7.27 -28.58
C THR A 305 -26.42 -7.58 -27.09
N GLY A 306 -25.81 -6.82 -26.17
CA GLY A 306 -25.99 -6.99 -24.72
C GLY A 306 -26.17 -5.69 -23.94
#